data_AF-A0A8D8V3T0-F1
#
_entry.id   AF-A0A8D8V3T0-F1
#
_cell.length_a   1.000
_cell.length_b   1.000
_cell.length_c   1.000
_cell.angle_alpha   90.00
_cell.angle_beta   90.00
_cell.angle_gamma   90.00
#
_symmetry.space_group_name_H-M   'P 1'
#
loop_
_entity.id
_entity.type
_entity.pdbx_description
1 polymer ?
#
loop_
_entity_poly.entity_id
_entity_poly.type
_entity_poly.pdbx_seq_one_letter_code
_entity_poly.pdbx_strand_id
1 'polypeptide(L)'
;MAEHVELFCLLNKHNYDGLLLHLCAPQLYRYSGGATEYLHLSNKRLNPHPSIPPLETCYDVLLDPYHYQKLELERTALHESKRGDYKHTQYVIQRLILLGETDRAVQLLLETNISNDNYYSDAIKACLVSTIRSTSAAQSTIKLVATNLIANERVWEGVQLLCLISKGLDACKYLTSYGQWQDAVWLAKSILSETESVDVLKKWCHHLTTSGDWYSALLAYISIGHFESAVEILLDKQEPVLGWLLVNSCDEYDIQIDRQVKERLKRALRETFECCDTDLVSLLFSI
;
A
#
# COMPACT_ATOMS: atom_id res chain seq x y z
N MET A 1 9.17 0.66 63.82
CA MET A 1 9.92 1.91 63.55
C MET A 1 11.35 1.90 64.11
N ALA A 2 11.66 1.21 65.21
CA ALA A 2 13.04 1.16 65.74
C ALA A 2 13.94 0.11 65.05
N GLU A 3 13.42 -1.07 64.70
CA GLU A 3 14.22 -2.16 64.09
C GLU A 3 14.63 -1.88 62.63
N HIS A 4 13.88 -1.04 61.90
CA HIS A 4 14.23 -0.63 60.54
C HIS A 4 15.35 0.41 60.49
N VAL A 5 15.59 1.16 61.58
CA VAL A 5 16.66 2.17 61.66
C VAL A 5 18.00 1.51 61.99
N GLU A 6 18.02 0.42 62.75
CA GLU A 6 19.25 -0.32 63.04
C GLU A 6 19.79 -1.06 61.80
N LEU A 7 18.92 -1.57 60.92
CA LEU A 7 19.34 -2.13 59.63
C LEU A 7 19.94 -1.06 58.70
N PHE A 8 19.45 0.18 58.79
CA PHE A 8 19.91 1.34 58.04
C PHE A 8 21.34 1.78 58.48
N CYS A 9 21.67 1.65 59.76
CA CYS A 9 22.99 1.99 60.29
C CYS A 9 24.04 0.88 60.09
N LEU A 10 23.64 -0.40 60.06
CA LEU A 10 24.57 -1.52 59.89
C LEU A 10 25.07 -1.69 58.44
N LEU A 11 24.25 -1.34 57.44
CA LEU A 11 24.62 -1.46 56.03
C LEU A 11 25.47 -0.28 55.49
N ASN A 12 25.50 0.84 56.21
CA ASN A 12 26.28 2.04 55.89
C ASN A 12 27.81 1.88 56.04
N LYS A 13 28.29 0.71 56.49
CA LYS A 13 29.73 0.45 56.70
C LYS A 13 30.48 -0.10 55.49
N HIS A 14 29.78 -0.49 54.42
CA HIS A 14 30.39 -1.20 53.30
C HIS A 14 29.94 -0.67 51.92
N ASN A 15 30.10 0.61 51.63
CA ASN A 15 30.15 1.12 50.23
C ASN A 15 28.95 0.70 49.33
N TYR A 16 27.73 0.62 49.89
CA TYR A 16 26.50 0.18 49.20
C TYR A 16 25.50 1.33 48.94
N ASP A 17 25.96 2.58 48.99
CA ASP A 17 25.09 3.77 48.94
C ASP A 17 24.19 3.82 47.68
N GLY A 18 24.71 3.39 46.52
CA GLY A 18 23.94 3.35 45.28
C GLY A 18 22.87 2.26 45.24
N LEU A 19 23.13 1.09 45.83
CA LEU A 19 22.22 -0.06 45.80
C LEU A 19 21.02 0.14 46.74
N LEU A 20 21.25 0.80 47.88
CA LEU A 20 20.23 1.17 48.86
C LEU A 20 19.28 2.27 48.35
N LEU A 21 19.79 3.27 47.64
CA LEU A 21 18.97 4.31 47.00
C LEU A 21 17.99 3.74 45.98
N HIS A 22 18.43 2.78 45.16
CA HIS A 22 17.61 2.13 44.14
C HIS A 22 16.59 1.13 44.73
N LEU A 23 16.94 0.38 45.78
CA LEU A 23 16.02 -0.57 46.42
C LEU A 23 14.89 0.10 47.22
N CYS A 24 15.12 1.32 47.74
CA CYS A 24 14.12 2.06 48.51
C CYS A 24 13.17 2.92 47.64
N ALA A 25 13.57 3.29 46.41
CA ALA A 25 12.77 4.13 45.52
C ALA A 25 11.36 3.58 45.17
N PRO A 26 11.13 2.27 44.96
CA PRO A 26 9.81 1.75 44.60
C PRO A 26 8.73 1.94 45.68
N GLN A 27 9.11 2.12 46.95
CA GLN A 27 8.15 2.25 48.05
C GLN A 27 7.51 3.65 48.16
N LEU A 28 8.03 4.65 47.46
CA LEU A 28 7.48 6.02 47.44
C LEU A 28 6.40 6.26 46.38
N TYR A 29 6.19 5.34 45.43
CA TYR A 29 5.37 5.58 44.22
C TYR A 29 3.94 5.03 44.27
N ARG A 30 3.42 4.59 45.42
CA ARG A 30 2.05 4.03 45.50
C ARG A 30 0.90 5.03 45.51
N TYR A 31 1.13 6.33 45.33
CA TYR A 31 0.05 7.33 45.34
C TYR A 31 0.24 8.43 44.28
N SER A 32 -0.17 8.13 43.05
CA SER A 32 -0.81 9.11 42.16
C SER A 32 -1.48 8.38 40.99
N GLY A 33 -2.65 7.79 41.27
CA GLY A 33 -3.56 7.37 40.22
C GLY A 33 -4.18 8.58 39.53
N GLY A 34 -4.16 8.61 38.20
CA GLY A 34 -4.88 9.61 37.41
C GLY A 34 -4.66 9.46 35.91
N ALA A 35 -5.77 9.22 35.20
CA ALA A 35 -5.99 9.36 33.76
C ALA A 35 -5.43 8.26 32.82
N THR A 36 -6.29 7.29 32.54
CA THR A 36 -6.42 6.62 31.24
C THR A 36 -6.76 7.64 30.14
N GLU A 37 -5.83 7.88 29.23
CA GLU A 37 -6.11 8.52 27.95
C GLU A 37 -5.13 7.96 26.89
N TYR A 38 -5.65 7.65 25.70
CA TYR A 38 -4.96 6.96 24.61
C TYR A 38 -3.72 7.74 24.13
N LEU A 39 -2.57 7.46 24.74
CA LEU A 39 -1.29 8.01 24.32
C LEU A 39 -0.63 7.05 23.33
N HIS A 40 -0.32 7.58 22.14
CA HIS A 40 0.58 6.99 21.16
C HIS A 40 1.72 6.20 21.82
N LEU A 41 2.03 5.00 21.29
CA LEU A 41 3.14 4.14 21.69
C LEU A 41 4.52 4.83 21.50
N SER A 42 4.81 5.91 22.22
CA SER A 42 6.16 6.34 22.46
C SER A 42 6.70 5.48 23.61
N ASN A 43 7.34 4.37 23.26
CA ASN A 43 8.10 3.55 24.23
C ASN A 43 9.31 4.30 24.83
N LYS A 44 9.40 5.63 24.66
CA LYS A 44 10.45 6.48 25.23
C LYS A 44 10.15 6.72 26.69
N ARG A 45 10.77 5.89 27.54
CA ARG A 45 10.77 6.11 29.00
C ARG A 45 11.49 7.43 29.31
N LEU A 46 11.03 8.13 30.33
CA LEU A 46 11.69 9.33 30.86
C LEU A 46 12.59 8.94 32.04
N ASN A 47 13.73 9.61 32.19
CA ASN A 47 14.59 9.39 33.36
C ASN A 47 13.97 10.10 34.56
N PRO A 48 13.52 9.38 35.60
CA PRO A 48 12.95 10.01 36.79
C PRO A 48 14.01 10.77 37.60
N HIS A 49 15.29 10.36 37.54
CA HIS A 49 16.36 10.89 38.39
C HIS A 49 17.68 11.04 37.60
N PRO A 50 17.86 12.14 36.85
CA PRO A 50 19.05 12.34 36.02
C PRO A 50 20.35 12.55 36.80
N SER A 51 20.27 12.81 38.11
CA SER A 51 21.42 13.06 38.98
C SER A 51 22.03 11.79 39.60
N ILE A 52 21.35 10.65 39.52
CA ILE A 52 21.81 9.39 40.12
C ILE A 52 22.47 8.54 39.03
N PRO A 53 23.74 8.12 39.20
CA PRO A 53 24.37 7.21 38.25
C PRO A 53 23.70 5.82 38.30
N PRO A 54 23.51 5.16 37.15
CA PRO A 54 22.91 3.83 37.11
C PRO A 54 23.78 2.79 37.81
N LEU A 55 23.16 1.71 38.29
CA LEU A 55 23.86 0.54 38.84
C LEU A 55 24.78 -0.10 37.79
N GLU A 56 25.81 -0.80 38.26
CA GLU A 56 26.72 -1.57 37.40
C GLU A 56 25.98 -2.67 36.63
N THR A 57 26.53 -3.07 35.47
CA THR A 57 25.89 -4.01 34.53
C THR A 57 25.67 -5.41 35.09
N CYS A 58 26.39 -5.80 36.16
CA CYS A 58 26.19 -7.04 36.88
C CYS A 58 24.90 -7.07 37.73
N TYR A 59 24.26 -5.91 37.94
CA TYR A 59 22.99 -5.74 38.63
C TYR A 59 21.89 -5.23 37.70
N ASP A 60 21.99 -5.49 36.40
CA ASP A 60 21.08 -4.97 35.38
C ASP A 60 19.60 -5.23 35.69
N VAL A 61 19.24 -6.43 36.15
CA VAL A 61 17.85 -6.80 36.51
C VAL A 61 17.25 -5.90 37.60
N LEU A 62 18.09 -5.27 38.43
CA LEU A 62 17.66 -4.39 39.52
C LEU A 62 17.58 -2.91 39.10
N LEU A 63 18.00 -2.56 37.88
CA LEU A 63 17.87 -1.21 37.35
C LEU A 63 16.41 -0.81 37.25
N ASP A 64 16.14 0.49 37.39
CA ASP A 64 14.82 1.01 37.08
C ASP A 64 14.49 0.82 35.58
N PRO A 65 13.20 0.83 35.22
CA PRO A 65 12.76 0.57 33.85
C PRO A 65 13.44 1.47 32.80
N TYR A 66 13.76 2.74 33.11
CA TYR A 66 14.38 3.64 32.15
C TYR A 66 15.81 3.20 31.83
N HIS A 67 16.64 3.02 32.86
CA HIS A 67 18.04 2.63 32.68
C HIS A 67 18.18 1.21 32.10
N TYR A 68 17.31 0.28 32.50
CA TYR A 68 17.31 -1.07 31.93
C TYR A 68 17.01 -1.07 30.42
N GLN A 69 15.98 -0.32 29.99
CA GLN A 69 15.64 -0.23 28.56
C GLN A 69 16.79 0.39 27.76
N LYS A 70 17.44 1.44 28.30
CA LYS A 70 18.59 2.07 27.65
C LYS A 70 19.76 1.08 27.49
N LEU A 71 20.08 0.31 28.52
CA LEU A 71 21.13 -0.72 28.47
C LEU A 71 20.79 -1.80 27.42
N GLU A 72 19.53 -2.23 27.35
CA GLU A 72 19.08 -3.21 26.35
C GLU A 72 19.16 -2.68 24.91
N LEU A 73 18.91 -1.39 24.70
CA LEU A 73 19.11 -0.74 23.40
C LEU A 73 20.59 -0.73 23.01
N GLU A 74 21.49 -0.39 23.94
CA GLU A 74 22.94 -0.42 23.72
C GLU A 74 23.44 -1.84 23.40
N ARG A 75 22.96 -2.85 24.13
CA ARG A 75 23.25 -4.27 23.83
C ARG A 75 22.75 -4.67 22.44
N THR A 76 21.54 -4.26 22.09
CA THR A 76 20.95 -4.56 20.77
C THR A 76 21.77 -3.91 19.64
N ALA A 77 22.23 -2.67 19.80
CA ALA A 77 23.10 -2.00 18.84
C ALA A 77 24.46 -2.73 18.67
N LEU A 78 25.03 -3.27 19.74
CA LEU A 78 26.24 -4.10 19.67
C LEU A 78 25.97 -5.41 18.90
N HIS A 79 24.82 -6.06 19.12
CA HIS A 79 24.44 -7.24 18.35
C HIS A 79 24.19 -6.92 16.88
N GLU A 80 23.64 -5.75 16.58
CA GLU A 80 23.40 -5.29 15.21
C GLU A 80 24.69 -5.09 14.41
N SER A 81 25.72 -4.49 15.03
CA SER A 81 27.04 -4.29 14.38
C SER A 81 27.80 -5.59 14.10
N LYS A 82 27.42 -6.68 14.79
CA LYS A 82 28.02 -8.02 14.64
C LYS A 82 27.13 -8.98 13.83
N ARG A 83 26.14 -8.49 13.09
CA ARG A 83 25.29 -9.34 12.22
C ARG A 83 26.13 -10.02 11.14
N GLY A 84 25.86 -11.31 10.94
CA GLY A 84 26.49 -12.14 9.90
C GLY A 84 25.51 -13.17 9.33
N ASP A 85 24.73 -13.81 10.20
CA ASP A 85 23.74 -14.81 9.80
C ASP A 85 22.30 -14.28 9.88
N TYR A 86 21.41 -14.85 9.06
CA TYR A 86 19.98 -14.52 9.06
C TYR A 86 19.32 -14.68 10.43
N LYS A 87 19.63 -15.78 11.16
CA LYS A 87 19.09 -16.01 12.51
C LYS A 87 19.47 -14.90 13.49
N HIS A 88 20.69 -14.39 13.38
CA HIS A 88 21.16 -13.31 14.24
C HIS A 88 20.48 -11.98 13.87
N THR A 89 20.28 -11.72 12.58
CA THR A 89 19.46 -10.59 12.12
C THR A 89 18.04 -10.65 12.67
N GLN A 90 17.39 -11.82 12.67
CA GLN A 90 16.05 -11.99 13.24
C GLN A 90 16.00 -11.73 14.75
N TYR A 91 17.02 -12.20 15.50
CA TYR A 91 17.14 -11.88 16.92
C TYR A 91 17.22 -10.36 17.18
N VAL A 92 18.05 -9.66 16.41
CA VAL A 92 18.18 -8.19 16.50
C VAL A 92 16.85 -7.51 16.16
N ILE A 93 16.19 -7.90 15.06
CA ILE A 93 14.88 -7.36 14.66
C ILE A 93 13.85 -7.53 15.79
N GLN A 94 13.79 -8.73 16.39
CA GLN A 94 12.88 -9.00 17.50
C GLN A 94 13.14 -8.05 18.68
N ARG A 95 14.40 -7.88 19.07
CA ARG A 95 14.79 -6.96 20.16
C ARG A 95 14.43 -5.51 19.83
N LEU A 96 14.71 -5.03 18.63
CA LEU A 96 14.37 -3.68 18.18
C LEU A 96 12.87 -3.42 18.25
N ILE A 97 12.04 -4.35 17.75
CA ILE A 97 10.57 -4.22 17.81
C ILE A 97 10.09 -4.16 19.26
N LEU A 98 10.56 -5.06 20.14
CA LEU A 98 10.15 -5.12 21.54
C LEU A 98 10.58 -3.87 22.34
N LEU A 99 11.72 -3.26 21.98
CA LEU A 99 12.24 -2.06 22.63
C LEU A 99 11.64 -0.76 22.06
N GLY A 100 10.90 -0.83 20.94
CA GLY A 100 10.22 0.31 20.29
C GLY A 100 11.02 1.00 19.18
N GLU A 101 12.18 0.45 18.77
CA GLU A 101 12.99 0.96 17.66
C GLU A 101 12.48 0.43 16.31
N THR A 102 11.24 0.79 15.97
CA THR A 102 10.53 0.28 14.79
C THR A 102 11.17 0.70 13.48
N ASP A 103 11.77 1.89 13.41
CA ASP A 103 12.38 2.43 12.19
C ASP A 103 13.57 1.58 11.76
N ARG A 104 14.43 1.24 12.71
CA ARG A 104 15.57 0.37 12.46
C ARG A 104 15.11 -1.05 12.13
N ALA A 105 14.12 -1.57 12.86
CA ALA A 105 13.57 -2.90 12.58
C ALA A 105 13.02 -3.03 11.15
N VAL A 106 12.29 -2.03 10.66
CA VAL A 106 11.78 -1.99 9.27
C VAL A 106 12.93 -2.01 8.27
N GLN A 107 13.99 -1.22 8.49
CA GLN A 107 15.17 -1.23 7.62
C GLN A 107 15.79 -2.62 7.54
N LEU A 108 16.02 -3.27 8.68
CA LEU A 108 16.65 -4.60 8.72
C LEU A 108 15.78 -5.67 8.05
N LEU A 109 14.45 -5.58 8.18
CA LEU A 109 13.53 -6.50 7.50
C LEU A 109 13.59 -6.35 5.99
N LEU A 110 13.68 -5.11 5.49
CA LEU A 110 13.77 -4.80 4.05
C LEU A 110 15.16 -5.11 3.45
N GLU A 111 16.19 -5.30 4.27
CA GLU A 111 17.52 -5.79 3.84
C GLU A 111 17.52 -7.29 3.46
N THR A 112 16.45 -8.02 3.79
CA THR A 112 16.35 -9.45 3.49
C THR A 112 16.43 -9.69 1.98
N ASN A 113 17.32 -10.60 1.56
CA ASN A 113 17.51 -10.92 0.14
C ASN A 113 16.29 -11.67 -0.42
N ILE A 114 15.91 -11.38 -1.66
CA ILE A 114 14.78 -12.01 -2.37
C ILE A 114 14.95 -13.52 -2.51
N SER A 115 16.18 -14.02 -2.54
CA SER A 115 16.48 -15.46 -2.61
C SER A 115 16.24 -16.20 -1.29
N ASN A 116 16.02 -15.47 -0.18
CA ASN A 116 15.72 -16.07 1.10
C ASN A 116 14.23 -16.45 1.17
N ASP A 117 13.94 -17.68 1.58
CA ASP A 117 12.57 -18.18 1.76
C ASP A 117 11.71 -17.28 2.67
N ASN A 118 12.35 -16.57 3.61
CA ASN A 118 11.67 -15.69 4.54
C ASN A 118 11.45 -14.27 4.03
N TYR A 119 11.93 -13.92 2.82
CA TYR A 119 11.80 -12.58 2.23
C TYR A 119 10.37 -12.05 2.31
N TYR A 120 9.39 -12.88 1.92
CA TYR A 120 7.99 -12.48 1.95
C TYR A 120 7.49 -12.21 3.37
N SER A 121 7.81 -13.09 4.32
CA SER A 121 7.40 -12.93 5.71
C SER A 121 7.99 -11.65 6.31
N ASP A 122 9.27 -11.39 6.05
CA ASP A 122 9.98 -10.21 6.54
C ASP A 122 9.43 -8.92 5.90
N ALA A 123 9.12 -8.94 4.60
CA ALA A 123 8.53 -7.82 3.90
C ALA A 123 7.12 -7.46 4.43
N ILE A 124 6.25 -8.46 4.66
CA ILE A 124 4.92 -8.23 5.25
C ILE A 124 5.04 -7.75 6.69
N LYS A 125 5.98 -8.30 7.47
CA LYS A 125 6.27 -7.83 8.83
C LYS A 125 6.76 -6.38 8.83
N ALA A 126 7.59 -5.97 7.87
CA ALA A 126 8.04 -4.59 7.71
C ALA A 126 6.87 -3.65 7.43
N CYS A 127 5.96 -4.04 6.53
CA CYS A 127 4.71 -3.31 6.27
C CYS A 127 3.90 -3.12 7.56
N LEU A 128 3.65 -4.19 8.32
CA LEU A 128 2.87 -4.11 9.55
C LEU A 128 3.55 -3.25 10.63
N VAL A 129 4.86 -3.39 10.83
CA VAL A 129 5.60 -2.57 11.81
C VAL A 129 5.55 -1.08 11.42
N SER A 130 5.61 -0.78 10.12
CA SER A 130 5.57 0.60 9.63
C SER A 130 4.25 1.33 9.94
N THR A 131 3.13 0.62 10.15
CA THR A 131 1.83 1.24 10.44
C THR A 131 1.76 1.91 11.80
N ILE A 132 2.66 1.57 12.73
CA ILE A 132 2.73 2.15 14.07
C ILE A 132 3.15 3.63 14.03
N ARG A 133 3.90 4.03 13.00
CA ARG A 133 4.53 5.36 12.91
C ARG A 133 3.54 6.44 12.50
N SER A 134 3.16 6.40 11.22
CA SER A 134 2.23 7.31 10.59
C SER A 134 1.70 6.67 9.32
N THR A 135 0.52 7.11 8.89
CA THR A 135 -0.07 6.65 7.63
C THR A 135 0.87 6.90 6.46
N SER A 136 1.53 8.06 6.39
CA SER A 136 2.42 8.42 5.27
C SER A 136 3.69 7.56 5.19
N ALA A 137 4.31 7.26 6.33
CA ALA A 137 5.50 6.40 6.40
C ALA A 137 5.12 4.96 6.00
N ALA A 138 4.00 4.46 6.53
CA ALA A 138 3.52 3.12 6.22
C ALA A 138 3.20 2.94 4.74
N GLN A 139 2.53 3.92 4.13
CA GLN A 139 2.20 3.92 2.71
C GLN A 139 3.45 3.86 1.82
N SER A 140 4.52 4.56 2.22
CA SER A 140 5.79 4.55 1.49
C SER A 140 6.48 3.17 1.57
N THR A 141 6.50 2.57 2.76
CA THR A 141 7.05 1.21 2.97
C THR A 141 6.24 0.16 2.21
N ILE A 142 4.91 0.20 2.30
CA ILE A 142 4.04 -0.76 1.61
C ILE A 142 4.18 -0.62 0.09
N LYS A 143 4.25 0.61 -0.44
CA LYS A 143 4.48 0.85 -1.86
C LYS A 143 5.82 0.27 -2.32
N LEU A 144 6.90 0.48 -1.57
CA LEU A 144 8.21 -0.07 -1.88
C LEU A 144 8.19 -1.61 -1.92
N VAL A 145 7.59 -2.24 -0.91
CA VAL A 145 7.44 -3.70 -0.86
C VAL A 145 6.63 -4.20 -2.04
N ALA A 146 5.51 -3.54 -2.35
CA ALA A 146 4.66 -3.90 -3.47
C ALA A 146 5.39 -3.84 -4.81
N THR A 147 6.12 -2.75 -5.09
CA THR A 147 6.89 -2.62 -6.34
C THR A 147 8.00 -3.64 -6.43
N ASN A 148 8.66 -3.97 -5.31
CA ASN A 148 9.67 -5.02 -5.29
C ASN A 148 9.07 -6.40 -5.56
N LEU A 149 7.89 -6.72 -5.00
CA LEU A 149 7.21 -7.99 -5.28
C LEU A 149 6.83 -8.11 -6.77
N ILE A 150 6.29 -7.05 -7.36
CA ILE A 150 5.93 -7.01 -8.79
C ILE A 150 7.18 -7.24 -9.66
N ALA A 151 8.28 -6.56 -9.34
CA ALA A 151 9.55 -6.71 -10.07
C ALA A 151 10.13 -8.13 -10.01
N ASN A 152 9.75 -8.93 -9.01
CA ASN A 152 10.18 -10.31 -8.82
C ASN A 152 9.07 -11.32 -9.16
N GLU A 153 8.27 -11.01 -10.19
CA GLU A 153 7.23 -11.87 -10.77
C GLU A 153 6.06 -12.23 -9.82
N ARG A 154 6.02 -11.65 -8.62
CA ARG A 154 4.91 -11.79 -7.65
C ARG A 154 3.93 -10.63 -7.80
N VAL A 155 3.37 -10.55 -9.00
CA VAL A 155 2.56 -9.40 -9.46
C VAL A 155 1.34 -9.21 -8.57
N TRP A 156 0.59 -10.28 -8.30
CA TRP A 156 -0.67 -10.20 -7.55
C TRP A 156 -0.50 -9.80 -6.10
N GLU A 157 0.54 -10.30 -5.42
CA GLU A 157 0.82 -9.91 -4.04
C GLU A 157 1.16 -8.42 -3.94
N GLY A 158 1.93 -7.88 -4.89
CA GLY A 158 2.18 -6.44 -4.95
C GLY A 158 0.95 -5.62 -5.33
N VAL A 159 0.14 -6.10 -6.27
CA VAL A 159 -1.13 -5.46 -6.65
C VAL A 159 -2.08 -5.35 -5.45
N GLN A 160 -2.22 -6.42 -4.67
CA GLN A 160 -3.03 -6.42 -3.44
C GLN A 160 -2.55 -5.35 -2.45
N LEU A 161 -1.23 -5.26 -2.23
CA LEU A 161 -0.65 -4.23 -1.36
C LEU A 161 -0.92 -2.81 -1.86
N LEU A 162 -0.78 -2.55 -3.16
CA LEU A 162 -1.11 -1.26 -3.76
C LEU A 162 -2.60 -0.90 -3.57
N CYS A 163 -3.49 -1.87 -3.68
CA CYS A 163 -4.92 -1.65 -3.46
C CYS A 163 -5.23 -1.28 -2.00
N LEU A 164 -4.59 -1.94 -1.03
CA LEU A 164 -4.76 -1.64 0.40
C LEU A 164 -4.36 -0.21 0.77
N ILE A 165 -3.44 0.38 -0.01
CA ILE A 165 -2.98 1.75 0.19
C ILE A 165 -3.64 2.77 -0.75
N SER A 166 -4.80 2.43 -1.33
CA SER A 166 -5.55 3.29 -2.26
C SER A 166 -4.74 3.74 -3.48
N LYS A 167 -3.83 2.88 -3.96
CA LYS A 167 -3.07 3.04 -5.20
C LYS A 167 -3.54 2.05 -6.28
N GLY A 168 -4.85 1.83 -6.35
CA GLY A 168 -5.47 0.91 -7.30
C GLY A 168 -5.17 1.23 -8.78
N LEU A 169 -5.11 2.52 -9.12
CA LEU A 169 -4.78 2.94 -10.49
C LEU A 169 -3.33 2.55 -10.87
N ASP A 170 -2.39 2.65 -9.94
CA ASP A 170 -1.00 2.21 -10.17
C ASP A 170 -0.94 0.68 -10.30
N ALA A 171 -1.71 -0.06 -9.49
CA ALA A 171 -1.86 -1.51 -9.65
C ALA A 171 -2.36 -1.91 -11.04
N CYS A 172 -3.39 -1.22 -11.57
CA CYS A 172 -3.89 -1.48 -12.92
C CYS A 172 -2.81 -1.21 -13.98
N LYS A 173 -2.00 -0.15 -13.83
CA LYS A 173 -0.88 0.12 -14.74
C LYS A 173 0.13 -1.03 -14.76
N TYR A 174 0.48 -1.57 -13.60
CA TYR A 174 1.36 -2.74 -13.54
C TYR A 174 0.72 -3.96 -14.22
N LEU A 175 -0.54 -4.29 -13.95
CA LEU A 175 -1.22 -5.39 -14.64
C LEU A 175 -1.18 -5.21 -16.18
N THR A 176 -1.45 -4.00 -16.67
CA THR A 176 -1.36 -3.72 -18.12
C THR A 176 0.06 -3.86 -18.68
N SER A 177 1.11 -3.45 -17.95
CA SER A 177 2.49 -3.58 -18.43
C SER A 177 2.98 -5.03 -18.48
N TYR A 178 2.41 -5.91 -17.66
CA TYR A 178 2.67 -7.35 -17.67
C TYR A 178 1.73 -8.11 -18.63
N GLY A 179 0.91 -7.41 -19.43
CA GLY A 179 -0.01 -8.02 -20.40
C GLY A 179 -1.25 -8.66 -19.79
N GLN A 180 -1.52 -8.46 -18.50
CA GLN A 180 -2.68 -8.99 -17.79
C GLN A 180 -3.88 -8.03 -17.94
N TRP A 181 -4.37 -7.88 -19.17
CA TRP A 181 -5.39 -6.90 -19.52
C TRP A 181 -6.76 -7.18 -18.89
N GLN A 182 -7.21 -8.43 -18.96
CA GLN A 182 -8.50 -8.85 -18.40
C GLN A 182 -8.55 -8.64 -16.89
N ASP A 183 -7.46 -8.95 -16.21
CA ASP A 183 -7.29 -8.74 -14.77
C ASP A 183 -7.29 -7.23 -14.43
N ALA A 184 -6.61 -6.41 -15.24
CA ALA A 184 -6.62 -4.96 -15.08
C ALA A 184 -8.03 -4.38 -15.23
N VAL A 185 -8.82 -4.86 -16.19
CA VAL A 185 -10.21 -4.44 -16.41
C VAL A 185 -11.10 -4.86 -15.25
N TRP A 186 -10.99 -6.11 -14.80
CA TRP A 186 -11.73 -6.61 -13.64
C TRP A 186 -11.43 -5.76 -12.41
N LEU A 187 -10.14 -5.51 -12.13
CA LEU A 187 -9.72 -4.70 -10.99
C LEU A 187 -10.23 -3.27 -11.12
N ALA A 188 -10.05 -2.64 -12.28
CA ALA A 188 -10.50 -1.27 -12.54
C ALA A 188 -11.99 -1.08 -12.26
N LYS A 189 -12.84 -2.00 -12.78
CA LYS A 189 -14.29 -1.98 -12.52
C LYS A 189 -14.66 -2.24 -11.07
N SER A 190 -13.81 -2.96 -10.32
CA SER A 190 -14.13 -3.40 -8.96
C SER A 190 -13.77 -2.36 -7.89
N ILE A 191 -12.69 -1.59 -8.08
CA ILE A 191 -12.15 -0.73 -7.01
C ILE A 191 -11.95 0.73 -7.38
N LEU A 192 -11.90 1.08 -8.67
CA LEU A 192 -11.61 2.46 -9.10
C LEU A 192 -12.89 3.31 -9.19
N SER A 193 -12.71 4.62 -9.18
CA SER A 193 -13.79 5.53 -9.55
C SER A 193 -14.17 5.36 -11.01
N GLU A 194 -15.37 5.78 -11.38
CA GLU A 194 -15.85 5.71 -12.76
C GLU A 194 -14.89 6.39 -13.74
N THR A 195 -14.34 7.56 -13.39
CA THR A 195 -13.39 8.29 -14.23
C THR A 195 -12.09 7.53 -14.44
N GLU A 196 -11.51 6.97 -13.37
CA GLU A 196 -10.25 6.23 -13.44
C GLU A 196 -10.43 4.89 -14.16
N SER A 197 -11.57 4.23 -13.95
CA SER A 197 -11.93 2.98 -14.63
C SER A 197 -12.02 3.19 -16.13
N VAL A 198 -12.70 4.26 -16.59
CA VAL A 198 -12.80 4.61 -18.01
C VAL A 198 -11.41 4.80 -18.65
N ASP A 199 -10.46 5.42 -17.95
CA ASP A 199 -9.09 5.61 -18.47
C ASP A 199 -8.33 4.29 -18.66
N VAL A 200 -8.50 3.32 -17.76
CA VAL A 200 -7.92 1.97 -17.91
C VAL A 200 -8.60 1.24 -19.06
N LEU A 201 -9.93 1.29 -19.14
CA LEU A 201 -10.69 0.61 -20.19
C LEU A 201 -10.40 1.19 -21.58
N LYS A 202 -10.23 2.51 -21.73
CA LYS A 202 -9.81 3.12 -23.01
C LYS A 202 -8.51 2.53 -23.55
N LYS A 203 -7.52 2.33 -22.67
CA LYS A 203 -6.24 1.70 -23.05
C LYS A 203 -6.44 0.25 -23.46
N TRP A 204 -7.31 -0.46 -22.77
CA TRP A 204 -7.67 -1.82 -23.14
C TRP A 204 -8.40 -1.89 -24.48
N CYS A 205 -9.36 -1.00 -24.75
CA CYS A 205 -10.03 -0.91 -26.05
C CYS A 205 -9.03 -0.66 -27.19
N HIS A 206 -8.09 0.26 -26.99
CA HIS A 206 -7.04 0.52 -27.97
C HIS A 206 -6.14 -0.72 -28.19
N HIS A 207 -5.81 -1.45 -27.13
CA HIS A 207 -5.11 -2.72 -27.24
C HIS A 207 -5.91 -3.77 -28.04
N LEU A 208 -7.22 -3.89 -27.81
CA LEU A 208 -8.08 -4.81 -28.56
C LEU A 208 -8.13 -4.45 -30.05
N THR A 209 -8.30 -3.17 -30.39
CA THR A 209 -8.29 -2.71 -31.78
C THR A 209 -6.97 -3.04 -32.48
N THR A 210 -5.83 -2.83 -31.81
CA THR A 210 -4.50 -3.15 -32.36
C THR A 210 -4.21 -4.65 -32.44
N SER A 211 -4.79 -5.44 -31.54
CA SER A 211 -4.68 -6.92 -31.57
C SER A 211 -5.53 -7.59 -32.66
N GLY A 212 -6.47 -6.85 -33.26
CA GLY A 212 -7.36 -7.35 -34.31
C GLY A 212 -8.73 -7.81 -33.82
N ASP A 213 -8.96 -7.88 -32.51
CA ASP A 213 -10.27 -8.18 -31.92
C ASP A 213 -11.15 -6.92 -31.86
N TRP A 214 -11.58 -6.49 -33.03
CA TRP A 214 -12.38 -5.28 -33.21
C TRP A 214 -13.78 -5.41 -32.59
N TYR A 215 -14.34 -6.62 -32.51
CA TYR A 215 -15.68 -6.85 -31.96
C TYR A 215 -15.67 -6.66 -30.44
N SER A 216 -14.68 -7.24 -29.74
CA SER A 216 -14.51 -6.98 -28.31
C SER A 216 -14.19 -5.51 -28.05
N ALA A 217 -13.38 -4.86 -28.91
CA ALA A 217 -13.08 -3.43 -28.79
C ALA A 217 -14.35 -2.57 -28.93
N LEU A 218 -15.21 -2.88 -29.89
CA LEU A 218 -16.48 -2.22 -30.13
C LEU A 218 -17.38 -2.31 -28.88
N LEU A 219 -17.59 -3.52 -28.37
CA LEU A 219 -18.40 -3.74 -27.16
C LEU A 219 -17.80 -3.02 -25.94
N ALA A 220 -16.47 -3.02 -25.82
CA ALA A 220 -15.79 -2.33 -24.74
C ALA A 220 -15.98 -0.81 -24.81
N TYR A 221 -15.87 -0.19 -25.99
CA TYR A 221 -16.14 1.25 -26.20
C TYR A 221 -17.58 1.62 -25.88
N ILE A 222 -18.55 0.79 -26.30
CA ILE A 222 -19.97 0.97 -25.94
C ILE A 222 -20.15 0.88 -24.42
N SER A 223 -19.50 -0.08 -23.76
CA SER A 223 -19.64 -0.28 -22.31
C SER A 223 -19.14 0.89 -21.45
N ILE A 224 -18.25 1.73 -21.98
CA ILE A 224 -17.75 2.93 -21.32
C ILE A 224 -18.41 4.22 -21.83
N GLY A 225 -19.45 4.11 -22.66
CA GLY A 225 -20.17 5.26 -23.23
C GLY A 225 -19.39 6.03 -24.30
N HIS A 226 -18.30 5.48 -24.83
CA HIS A 226 -17.52 6.09 -25.91
C HIS A 226 -18.07 5.69 -27.28
N PHE A 227 -19.29 6.14 -27.58
CA PHE A 227 -20.02 5.79 -28.80
C PHE A 227 -19.35 6.29 -30.09
N GLU A 228 -18.70 7.45 -30.06
CA GLU A 228 -17.97 7.99 -31.22
C GLU A 228 -16.87 7.03 -31.67
N SER A 229 -16.04 6.55 -30.74
CA SER A 229 -14.98 5.58 -31.04
C SER A 229 -15.54 4.23 -31.52
N ALA A 230 -16.70 3.82 -31.01
CA ALA A 230 -17.40 2.63 -31.48
C ALA A 230 -17.87 2.78 -32.95
N VAL A 231 -18.43 3.92 -33.33
CA VAL A 231 -18.84 4.20 -34.72
C VAL A 231 -17.63 4.26 -35.65
N GLU A 232 -16.52 4.87 -35.22
CA GLU A 232 -15.27 4.88 -36.00
C GLU A 232 -14.77 3.46 -36.31
N ILE A 233 -14.80 2.54 -35.35
CA ILE A 233 -14.45 1.13 -35.60
C ILE A 233 -15.36 0.50 -36.66
N LEU A 234 -16.67 0.79 -36.62
CA LEU A 234 -17.63 0.26 -37.59
C LEU A 234 -17.41 0.82 -38.99
N LEU A 235 -17.03 2.09 -39.10
CA LEU A 235 -16.63 2.72 -40.37
C LEU A 235 -15.36 2.06 -40.93
N ASP A 236 -14.33 1.85 -40.10
CA ASP A 236 -13.06 1.24 -40.50
C ASP A 236 -13.24 -0.23 -40.96
N LYS A 237 -14.21 -0.95 -40.39
CA LYS A 237 -14.53 -2.34 -40.75
C LYS A 237 -15.54 -2.47 -41.88
N GLN A 238 -15.96 -1.37 -42.50
CA GLN A 238 -16.95 -1.35 -43.59
C GLN A 238 -18.31 -1.93 -43.19
N GLU A 239 -18.73 -1.71 -41.94
CA GLU A 239 -20.04 -2.11 -41.41
C GLU A 239 -20.93 -0.88 -41.11
N PRO A 240 -21.25 -0.03 -42.11
CA PRO A 240 -21.94 1.24 -41.88
C PRO A 240 -23.39 1.06 -41.42
N VAL A 241 -24.03 -0.08 -41.74
CA VAL A 241 -25.40 -0.39 -41.30
C VAL A 241 -25.46 -0.59 -39.79
N LEU A 242 -24.50 -1.32 -39.21
CA LEU A 242 -24.39 -1.44 -37.75
C LEU A 242 -24.05 -0.10 -37.10
N GLY A 243 -23.22 0.72 -37.76
CA GLY A 243 -22.94 2.08 -37.32
C GLY A 243 -24.19 2.94 -37.25
N TRP A 244 -25.06 2.85 -38.26
CA TRP A 244 -26.35 3.54 -38.27
C TRP A 244 -27.26 3.08 -37.13
N LEU A 245 -27.39 1.77 -36.92
CA LEU A 245 -28.21 1.23 -35.84
C LEU A 245 -27.75 1.73 -34.47
N LEU A 246 -26.43 1.79 -34.25
CA LEU A 246 -25.84 2.31 -33.02
C LEU A 246 -26.16 3.81 -32.83
N VAL A 247 -25.99 4.63 -33.87
CA VAL A 247 -26.30 6.07 -33.81
C VAL A 247 -27.78 6.31 -33.59
N ASN A 248 -28.66 5.57 -34.28
CA ASN A 248 -30.10 5.69 -34.10
C ASN A 248 -30.52 5.32 -32.67
N SER A 249 -29.93 4.25 -32.13
CA SER A 249 -30.15 3.88 -30.72
C SER A 249 -29.69 5.00 -29.79
N CYS A 250 -28.54 5.63 -30.05
CA CYS A 250 -28.06 6.75 -29.24
C CYS A 250 -29.00 7.96 -29.29
N ASP A 251 -29.54 8.28 -30.48
CA ASP A 251 -30.50 9.37 -30.66
C ASP A 251 -31.83 9.11 -29.92
N GLU A 252 -32.31 7.85 -29.90
CA GLU A 252 -33.49 7.46 -29.11
C GLU A 252 -33.31 7.64 -27.59
N TYR A 253 -32.08 7.57 -27.09
CA TYR A 253 -31.74 7.76 -25.67
C TYR A 253 -31.16 9.15 -25.36
N ASP A 254 -31.32 10.14 -26.25
CA ASP A 254 -30.81 11.52 -26.11
C ASP A 254 -29.28 11.62 -25.95
N ILE A 255 -28.53 10.62 -26.42
CA ILE A 255 -27.06 10.59 -26.37
C ILE A 255 -26.49 11.36 -27.56
N GLN A 256 -25.86 12.50 -27.29
CA GLN A 256 -25.28 13.35 -28.33
C GLN A 256 -23.99 12.74 -28.89
N ILE A 257 -24.00 12.43 -30.19
CA ILE A 257 -22.82 12.01 -30.97
C ILE A 257 -22.39 13.17 -31.87
N ASP A 258 -21.09 13.41 -32.00
CA ASP A 258 -20.55 14.45 -32.89
C ASP A 258 -21.13 14.35 -34.32
N ARG A 259 -21.60 15.50 -34.80
CA ARG A 259 -22.14 15.69 -36.15
C ARG A 259 -21.14 15.26 -37.22
N GLN A 260 -19.84 15.44 -37.01
CA GLN A 260 -18.83 15.03 -38.00
C GLN A 260 -18.84 13.52 -38.23
N VAL A 261 -18.95 12.73 -37.15
CA VAL A 261 -19.02 11.26 -37.20
C VAL A 261 -20.30 10.83 -37.91
N LYS A 262 -21.44 11.47 -37.60
CA LYS A 262 -22.73 11.22 -38.29
C LYS A 262 -22.63 11.51 -39.80
N GLU A 263 -21.98 12.59 -40.21
CA GLU A 263 -21.81 12.91 -41.63
C GLU A 263 -20.85 11.96 -42.37
N ARG A 264 -19.82 11.44 -41.69
CA ARG A 264 -18.96 10.37 -42.24
C ARG A 264 -19.75 9.08 -42.45
N LEU A 265 -20.58 8.73 -41.48
CA LEU A 265 -21.45 7.57 -41.56
C LEU A 265 -22.51 7.68 -42.67
N LYS A 266 -23.14 8.85 -42.83
CA LYS A 266 -24.03 9.13 -43.96
C LYS A 266 -23.36 8.90 -45.31
N ARG A 267 -22.10 9.33 -45.46
CA ARG A 267 -21.33 9.10 -46.70
C ARG A 267 -21.07 7.63 -46.96
N ALA A 268 -20.59 6.89 -45.95
CA ALA A 268 -20.37 5.45 -46.06
C ALA A 268 -21.65 4.65 -46.37
N LEU A 269 -22.80 5.08 -45.83
CA LEU A 269 -24.11 4.51 -46.16
C LEU A 269 -24.51 4.78 -47.60
N ARG A 270 -24.27 6.00 -48.13
CA ARG A 270 -24.55 6.28 -49.55
C ARG A 270 -23.75 5.37 -50.46
N GLU A 271 -22.44 5.23 -50.21
CA GLU A 271 -21.55 4.35 -50.97
C GLU A 271 -22.02 2.89 -50.94
N THR A 272 -22.54 2.41 -49.81
CA THR A 272 -23.07 1.04 -49.71
C THR A 272 -24.43 0.84 -50.40
N PHE A 273 -25.24 1.89 -50.50
CA PHE A 273 -26.56 1.84 -51.16
C PHE A 273 -26.58 2.52 -52.54
N GLU A 274 -25.43 2.83 -53.15
CA GLU A 274 -25.34 3.50 -54.47
C GLU A 274 -26.07 2.76 -55.59
N CYS A 275 -26.30 1.45 -55.45
CA CYS A 275 -27.07 0.64 -56.40
C CYS A 275 -28.59 0.68 -56.19
N CYS A 276 -29.12 1.38 -55.18
CA CYS A 276 -30.55 1.46 -54.92
C CYS A 276 -31.17 2.70 -55.60
N ASP A 277 -32.21 2.49 -56.41
CA ASP A 277 -32.97 3.56 -57.09
C ASP A 277 -33.71 4.52 -56.14
N THR A 278 -33.76 4.19 -54.84
CA THR A 278 -34.43 4.97 -53.79
C THR A 278 -33.38 5.60 -52.88
N ASP A 279 -33.56 6.89 -52.56
CA ASP A 279 -32.66 7.66 -51.69
C ASP A 279 -32.85 7.26 -50.21
N LEU A 280 -32.63 5.98 -49.91
CA LEU A 280 -32.85 5.33 -48.61
C LEU A 280 -32.09 6.04 -47.48
N VAL A 281 -30.90 6.56 -47.76
CA VAL A 281 -30.08 7.26 -46.78
C VAL A 281 -30.73 8.59 -46.35
N SER A 282 -31.42 9.28 -47.26
CA SER A 282 -32.17 10.50 -46.91
C SER A 282 -33.35 10.18 -45.98
N LEU A 283 -34.04 9.06 -46.21
CA LEU A 283 -35.15 8.55 -45.38
C LEU A 283 -34.67 8.09 -44.00
N LEU A 284 -33.52 7.43 -43.92
CA LEU A 284 -32.95 6.90 -42.66
C LEU A 284 -32.42 7.97 -41.69
N PHE A 285 -32.23 9.21 -42.15
CA PHE A 285 -31.74 10.34 -41.34
C PHE A 285 -32.74 11.51 -41.26
N SER A 286 -33.98 11.32 -41.74
CA SER A 286 -35.06 12.32 -41.67
C SER A 286 -36.16 11.97 -40.66
N ILE A 287 -36.01 10.83 -39.98
CA ILE A 287 -36.78 10.42 -38.80
C ILE A 287 -35.99 10.85 -37.56
#